data_AF-A0A971WK68-F1
#
_entry.id   AF-A0A971WK68-F1
#
_cell.length_a   1.000
_cell.length_b   1.000
_cell.length_c   1.000
_cell.angle_alpha   90.00
_cell.angle_beta   90.00
_cell.angle_gamma   90.00
#
_symmetry.space_group_name_H-M   'P 1'
#
loop_
_entity.id
_entity.type
_entity.pdbx_description
1 polymer ?
#
loop_
_entity_poly.entity_id
_entity_poly.type
_entity_poly.pdbx_seq_one_letter_code
_entity_poly.pdbx_strand_id
1 'polypeptide(L)'
;MIHYAIDHGVNYLDTAYGYHGGKSEILVGKALKGGYRQKVKVATKLPTWLVNAAPDMDRYLDEQLRKLDTEHIDFYLFHDLNKDRWAKLERLEALNWAEKAIQKGKIGHIGFSFHDDRETFKKIIDAYPWTFCQIQYNYLDIDHQAGQFGLQYAAQKGIAVVIMEPLRGGRLANPPEEVQKIFDEAPVKRSPVAWALLWLWNQKEVAVVLSGMSNLQQVKENIEIASSSGVGLLSPEELKIIERAREAFERLPSINCNACKYCLPCPNGVNISRNFELYNDAFQKIAFEDARRKYLALPEEERASSCLGCGDCEDLCPQELPIPELLEKVARAFEE
;
A
#
# COMPACT_ATOMS: atom_id res chain seq x y z
N MET A 1 5.83 19.50 -2.59
CA MET A 1 5.72 18.14 -3.18
C MET A 1 4.39 17.94 -3.88
N ILE A 2 3.24 18.01 -3.18
CA ILE A 2 1.91 17.85 -3.81
C ILE A 2 1.71 18.82 -4.99
N HIS A 3 1.92 20.12 -4.80
CA HIS A 3 1.77 21.10 -5.90
C HIS A 3 2.65 20.78 -7.10
N TYR A 4 3.92 20.45 -6.87
CA TYR A 4 4.84 20.06 -7.94
C TYR A 4 4.30 18.85 -8.71
N ALA A 5 3.81 17.81 -8.03
CA ALA A 5 3.24 16.65 -8.68
C ALA A 5 2.04 17.01 -9.56
N ILE A 6 1.12 17.83 -9.04
CA ILE A 6 -0.08 18.27 -9.77
C ILE A 6 0.29 19.12 -10.99
N ASP A 7 1.20 20.07 -10.82
CA ASP A 7 1.63 20.96 -11.91
C ASP A 7 2.41 20.21 -13.00
N HIS A 8 2.83 18.96 -12.75
CA HIS A 8 3.49 18.08 -13.71
C HIS A 8 2.62 16.86 -14.09
N GLY A 9 1.30 16.97 -13.95
CA GLY A 9 0.34 16.05 -14.57
C GLY A 9 -0.27 14.99 -13.65
N VAL A 10 0.14 14.90 -12.38
CA VAL A 10 -0.53 14.00 -11.42
C VAL A 10 -1.94 14.53 -11.13
N ASN A 11 -2.96 13.71 -11.42
CA ASN A 11 -4.37 14.10 -11.32
C ASN A 11 -5.19 13.23 -10.36
N TYR A 12 -4.56 12.33 -9.60
CA TYR A 12 -5.19 11.47 -8.62
C TYR A 12 -4.41 11.50 -7.30
N LEU A 13 -5.07 11.83 -6.20
CA LEU A 13 -4.49 11.82 -4.85
C LEU A 13 -5.25 10.86 -3.96
N ASP A 14 -4.52 9.90 -3.38
CA ASP A 14 -5.05 8.95 -2.41
C ASP A 14 -4.69 9.37 -0.97
N THR A 15 -5.69 9.40 -0.08
CA THR A 15 -5.51 9.56 1.36
C THR A 15 -6.45 8.62 2.11
N ALA A 16 -6.43 8.63 3.44
CA ALA A 16 -7.35 7.85 4.26
C ALA A 16 -7.49 8.45 5.66
N TYR A 17 -8.59 8.11 6.32
CA TYR A 17 -8.93 8.61 7.65
C TYR A 17 -7.83 8.44 8.70
N GLY A 18 -7.15 7.29 8.71
CA GLY A 18 -6.12 6.96 9.71
C GLY A 18 -4.71 7.48 9.39
N TYR A 19 -4.44 7.89 8.15
CA TYR A 19 -3.08 8.17 7.70
C TYR A 19 -2.45 9.35 8.44
N HIS A 20 -1.19 9.18 8.86
CA HIS A 20 -0.41 10.12 9.65
C HIS A 20 -1.16 10.59 10.92
N GLY A 21 -1.73 9.65 11.69
CA GLY A 21 -2.50 9.98 12.90
C GLY A 21 -3.74 10.83 12.60
N GLY A 22 -4.36 10.59 11.45
CA GLY A 22 -5.53 11.32 10.96
C GLY A 22 -5.24 12.75 10.46
N LYS A 23 -3.99 13.08 10.14
CA LYS A 23 -3.58 14.39 9.61
C LYS A 23 -3.49 14.45 8.09
N SER A 24 -3.46 13.30 7.40
CA SER A 24 -3.26 13.26 5.94
C SER A 24 -4.35 14.02 5.18
N GLU A 25 -5.63 13.79 5.50
CA GLU A 25 -6.75 14.48 4.86
C GLU A 25 -6.69 16.01 5.06
N ILE A 26 -6.26 16.47 6.23
CA ILE A 26 -6.07 17.90 6.53
C ILE A 26 -4.96 18.49 5.67
N LEU A 27 -3.84 17.76 5.51
CA LEU A 27 -2.74 18.18 4.66
C LEU A 27 -3.20 18.29 3.19
N VAL A 28 -3.91 17.29 2.69
CA VAL A 28 -4.46 17.28 1.33
C VAL A 28 -5.43 18.44 1.14
N GLY A 29 -6.40 18.64 2.03
CA GLY A 29 -7.34 19.75 1.95
C GLY A 29 -6.67 21.12 1.89
N LYS A 30 -5.64 21.34 2.73
CA LYS A 30 -4.83 22.56 2.68
C LYS A 30 -4.06 22.71 1.36
N ALA A 31 -3.49 21.63 0.85
CA ALA A 31 -2.74 21.64 -0.41
C ALA A 31 -3.64 21.92 -1.63
N LEU A 32 -4.92 21.59 -1.56
CA LEU A 32 -5.84 21.76 -2.70
C LEU A 32 -6.51 23.14 -2.78
N LYS A 33 -6.22 24.05 -1.85
CA LYS A 33 -6.67 25.45 -1.92
C LYS A 33 -6.05 26.19 -3.11
N GLY A 34 -6.61 27.35 -3.46
CA GLY A 34 -6.05 28.22 -4.51
C GLY A 34 -6.18 27.66 -5.93
N GLY A 35 -7.23 26.88 -6.21
CA GLY A 35 -7.52 26.35 -7.55
C GLY A 35 -6.96 24.94 -7.82
N TYR A 36 -6.23 24.34 -6.88
CA TYR A 36 -5.68 22.99 -7.06
C TYR A 36 -6.74 21.89 -6.95
N ARG A 37 -7.83 22.09 -6.18
CA ARG A 37 -8.93 21.12 -6.06
C ARG A 37 -9.56 20.73 -7.40
N GLN A 38 -9.59 21.66 -8.35
CA GLN A 38 -10.17 21.47 -9.68
C GLN A 38 -9.23 20.73 -10.64
N LYS A 39 -7.93 20.64 -10.33
CA LYS A 39 -6.92 19.99 -11.16
C LYS A 39 -6.80 18.49 -10.89
N VAL A 40 -7.37 17.99 -9.79
CA VAL A 40 -7.17 16.61 -9.33
C VAL A 40 -8.44 15.96 -8.84
N LYS A 41 -8.44 14.64 -8.88
CA LYS A 41 -9.39 13.75 -8.24
C LYS A 41 -8.85 13.31 -6.88
N VAL A 42 -9.72 13.33 -5.87
CA VAL A 42 -9.34 12.97 -4.49
C VAL A 42 -10.03 11.67 -4.10
N ALA A 43 -9.25 10.73 -3.58
CA ALA A 43 -9.72 9.52 -2.97
C ALA A 43 -9.50 9.53 -1.45
N THR A 44 -10.52 9.13 -0.69
CA THR A 44 -10.36 8.78 0.73
C THR A 44 -11.22 7.57 1.10
N LYS A 45 -11.08 7.08 2.33
CA LYS A 45 -11.56 5.75 2.71
C LYS A 45 -12.31 5.77 4.04
N LEU A 46 -13.48 5.14 4.07
CA LEU A 46 -14.24 4.88 5.29
C LEU A 46 -13.45 3.93 6.20
N PRO A 47 -13.10 4.31 7.44
CA PRO A 47 -12.37 3.44 8.36
C PRO A 47 -13.28 2.33 8.88
N THR A 48 -13.44 1.25 8.11
CA THR A 48 -14.44 0.20 8.37
C THR A 48 -14.30 -0.45 9.74
N TRP A 49 -13.09 -0.51 10.30
CA TRP A 49 -12.83 -1.00 11.66
C TRP A 49 -13.46 -0.13 12.76
N LEU A 50 -13.68 1.17 12.50
CA LEU A 50 -14.32 2.08 13.47
C LEU A 50 -15.85 2.16 13.32
N VAL A 51 -16.42 1.59 12.26
CA VAL A 51 -17.87 1.60 12.03
C VAL A 51 -18.52 0.50 12.88
N ASN A 52 -19.31 0.89 13.88
CA ASN A 52 -20.01 -0.02 14.79
C ASN A 52 -21.53 -0.01 14.58
N ALA A 53 -22.08 1.10 14.08
CA ALA A 53 -23.48 1.22 13.71
C ALA A 53 -23.65 2.05 12.42
N ALA A 54 -24.80 1.92 11.75
CA ALA A 54 -25.04 2.62 10.49
C ALA A 54 -24.82 4.15 10.54
N PRO A 55 -25.19 4.87 11.62
CA PRO A 55 -24.93 6.31 11.72
C PRO A 55 -23.43 6.69 11.75
N ASP A 56 -22.53 5.76 12.07
CA ASP A 56 -21.09 6.04 12.03
C ASP A 56 -20.61 6.36 10.62
N MET A 57 -21.23 5.79 9.58
CA MET A 57 -20.83 6.02 8.19
C MET A 57 -21.04 7.49 7.78
N ASP A 58 -22.19 8.07 8.11
CA ASP A 58 -22.44 9.50 7.90
C ASP A 58 -21.50 10.37 8.74
N ARG A 59 -21.27 10.00 10.01
CA ARG A 59 -20.36 10.74 10.91
C ARG A 59 -18.94 10.80 10.36
N TYR A 60 -18.40 9.67 9.91
CA TYR A 60 -17.05 9.61 9.35
C TYR A 60 -16.96 10.34 8.01
N LEU A 61 -17.92 10.16 7.10
CA LEU A 61 -17.95 10.90 5.84
C LEU A 61 -17.97 12.42 6.07
N ASP A 62 -18.80 12.92 6.99
CA ASP A 62 -18.88 14.35 7.31
C ASP A 62 -17.60 14.89 7.97
N GLU A 63 -16.91 14.07 8.76
CA GLU A 63 -15.58 14.42 9.28
C GLU A 63 -14.54 14.51 8.16
N GLN A 64 -14.52 13.57 7.23
CA GLN A 64 -13.58 13.53 6.11
C GLN A 64 -13.78 14.70 5.14
N LEU A 65 -15.03 15.03 4.82
CA LEU A 65 -15.39 16.22 4.04
C LEU A 65 -14.86 17.50 4.69
N ARG A 66 -15.05 17.65 6.02
CA ARG A 66 -14.50 18.79 6.78
C ARG A 66 -12.97 18.82 6.80
N LYS A 67 -12.30 17.67 7.00
CA LYS A 67 -10.83 17.59 6.99
C LYS A 67 -10.25 17.98 5.64
N LEU A 68 -10.87 17.52 4.55
CA LEU A 68 -10.49 17.83 3.17
C LEU A 68 -10.91 19.23 2.72
N ASP A 69 -11.71 19.95 3.52
CA ASP A 69 -12.24 21.28 3.20
C ASP A 69 -13.00 21.28 1.85
N THR A 70 -13.88 20.29 1.67
CA THR A 70 -14.64 20.08 0.43
C THR A 70 -16.02 19.49 0.71
N GLU A 71 -16.97 19.72 -0.18
CA GLU A 71 -18.32 19.14 -0.11
C GLU A 71 -18.45 17.84 -0.92
N HIS A 72 -17.41 17.46 -1.67
CA HIS A 72 -17.42 16.30 -2.56
C HIS A 72 -16.08 15.55 -2.59
N ILE A 73 -16.15 14.23 -2.46
CA ILE A 73 -15.02 13.31 -2.65
C ILE A 73 -15.21 12.55 -3.97
N ASP A 74 -14.23 12.60 -4.87
CA ASP A 74 -14.37 11.99 -6.21
C ASP A 74 -14.44 10.45 -6.12
N PHE A 75 -13.58 9.84 -5.30
CA PHE A 75 -13.50 8.38 -5.11
C PHE A 75 -13.55 8.04 -3.62
N TYR A 76 -14.53 7.25 -3.21
CA TYR A 76 -14.67 6.82 -1.82
C TYR A 76 -14.51 5.31 -1.72
N LEU A 77 -13.70 4.85 -0.76
CA LEU A 77 -13.42 3.44 -0.57
C LEU A 77 -13.98 2.95 0.75
N PHE A 78 -14.51 1.73 0.79
CA PHE A 78 -14.49 0.96 2.02
C PHE A 78 -13.06 0.48 2.29
N HIS A 79 -12.48 0.96 3.40
CA HIS A 79 -11.08 0.70 3.72
C HIS A 79 -10.90 -0.71 4.27
N ASP A 80 -9.86 -1.40 3.80
CA ASP A 80 -9.31 -2.61 4.40
C ASP A 80 -10.37 -3.73 4.53
N LEU A 81 -11.06 -4.03 3.42
CA LEU A 81 -12.05 -5.09 3.40
C LEU A 81 -11.38 -6.46 3.50
N ASN A 82 -11.94 -7.24 4.41
CA ASN A 82 -11.73 -8.66 4.61
C ASN A 82 -13.10 -9.30 4.88
N LYS A 83 -13.15 -10.62 5.10
CA LYS A 83 -14.39 -11.38 5.28
C LYS A 83 -15.27 -10.81 6.41
N ASP A 84 -14.67 -10.49 7.55
CA ASP A 84 -15.41 -10.05 8.73
C ASP A 84 -15.91 -8.61 8.60
N ARG A 85 -15.07 -7.71 8.08
CA ARG A 85 -15.44 -6.32 7.82
C ARG A 85 -16.49 -6.23 6.73
N TRP A 86 -16.40 -7.06 5.69
CA TRP A 86 -17.43 -7.15 4.66
C TRP A 86 -18.77 -7.58 5.25
N ALA A 87 -18.79 -8.69 5.99
CA ALA A 87 -20.00 -9.18 6.65
C ALA A 87 -20.61 -8.15 7.61
N LYS A 88 -19.78 -7.35 8.29
CA LYS A 88 -20.23 -6.24 9.13
C LYS A 88 -20.92 -5.14 8.31
N LEU A 89 -20.31 -4.72 7.20
CA LEU A 89 -20.87 -3.68 6.34
C LEU A 89 -22.17 -4.11 5.65
N GLU A 90 -22.30 -5.39 5.29
CA GLU A 90 -23.55 -5.95 4.77
C GLU A 90 -24.69 -5.82 5.80
N ARG A 91 -24.44 -6.20 7.05
CA ARG A 91 -25.43 -6.06 8.14
C ARG A 91 -25.83 -4.61 8.41
N LEU A 92 -24.92 -3.67 8.15
CA LEU A 92 -25.15 -2.23 8.33
C LEU A 92 -25.72 -1.55 7.07
N GLU A 93 -26.05 -2.31 6.03
CA GLU A 93 -26.57 -1.82 4.75
C GLU A 93 -25.65 -0.75 4.11
N ALA A 94 -24.34 -0.93 4.20
CA ALA A 94 -23.35 0.06 3.76
C ALA A 94 -23.44 0.41 2.27
N LEU A 95 -23.85 -0.54 1.41
CA LEU A 95 -24.08 -0.28 -0.01
C LEU A 95 -25.26 0.67 -0.24
N ASN A 96 -26.39 0.43 0.44
CA ASN A 96 -27.55 1.33 0.39
C ASN A 96 -27.19 2.73 0.92
N TRP A 97 -26.33 2.81 1.94
CA TRP A 97 -25.80 4.08 2.43
C TRP A 97 -24.92 4.78 1.38
N ALA A 98 -24.00 4.05 0.74
CA ALA A 98 -23.11 4.60 -0.29
C ALA A 98 -23.89 5.16 -1.48
N GLU A 99 -24.93 4.44 -1.95
CA GLU A 99 -25.81 4.93 -3.02
C GLU A 99 -26.51 6.24 -2.65
N LYS A 100 -27.00 6.36 -1.41
CA LYS A 100 -27.59 7.62 -0.92
C LYS A 100 -26.54 8.73 -0.84
N ALA A 101 -25.30 8.43 -0.45
CA ALA A 101 -24.22 9.40 -0.42
C ALA A 101 -23.83 9.88 -1.83
N ILE A 102 -23.85 8.98 -2.83
CA ILE A 102 -23.69 9.31 -4.25
C ILE A 102 -24.84 10.21 -4.73
N GLN A 103 -26.09 9.83 -4.47
CA GLN A 103 -27.27 10.61 -4.85
C GLN A 103 -27.28 12.02 -4.24
N LYS A 104 -26.77 12.17 -3.01
CA LYS A 104 -26.59 13.46 -2.34
C LYS A 104 -25.40 14.26 -2.87
N GLY A 105 -24.61 13.71 -3.78
CA GLY A 105 -23.42 14.36 -4.35
C GLY A 105 -22.23 14.45 -3.39
N LYS A 106 -22.25 13.79 -2.23
CA LYS A 106 -21.13 13.82 -1.27
C LYS A 106 -19.94 12.98 -1.75
N ILE A 107 -20.22 11.89 -2.47
CA ILE A 107 -19.20 11.02 -3.08
C ILE A 107 -19.51 10.83 -4.58
N GLY A 108 -18.48 10.70 -5.41
CA GLY A 108 -18.64 10.50 -6.87
C GLY A 108 -18.73 9.03 -7.24
N HIS A 109 -17.75 8.25 -6.81
CA HIS A 109 -17.61 6.84 -7.12
C HIS A 109 -17.32 6.02 -5.86
N ILE A 110 -17.86 4.81 -5.79
CA ILE A 110 -17.63 3.89 -4.69
C ILE A 110 -16.75 2.71 -5.13
N GLY A 111 -15.80 2.37 -4.27
CA GLY A 111 -14.92 1.21 -4.41
C GLY A 111 -14.54 0.64 -3.05
N PHE A 112 -13.54 -0.23 -3.04
CA PHE A 112 -12.99 -0.79 -1.81
C PHE A 112 -11.49 -1.02 -1.94
N SER A 113 -10.80 -1.03 -0.81
CA SER A 113 -9.44 -1.58 -0.69
C SER A 113 -9.51 -2.93 0.01
N PHE A 114 -8.60 -3.84 -0.31
CA PHE A 114 -8.75 -5.25 0.04
C PHE A 114 -7.49 -5.85 0.67
N HIS A 115 -7.68 -6.65 1.72
CA HIS A 115 -6.63 -7.35 2.46
C HIS A 115 -7.14 -8.69 3.03
N ASP A 116 -7.34 -9.69 2.18
CA ASP A 116 -7.75 -11.05 2.56
C ASP A 116 -7.46 -12.04 1.40
N ASP A 117 -7.99 -13.27 1.47
CA ASP A 117 -7.80 -14.32 0.48
C ASP A 117 -8.56 -14.11 -0.85
N ARG A 118 -8.15 -14.87 -1.86
CA ARG A 118 -8.75 -14.85 -3.20
C ARG A 118 -10.26 -15.15 -3.24
N GLU A 119 -10.75 -16.06 -2.39
CA GLU A 119 -12.17 -16.41 -2.38
C GLU A 119 -13.03 -15.28 -1.82
N THR A 120 -12.54 -14.64 -0.77
CA THR A 120 -13.14 -13.46 -0.15
C THR A 120 -13.13 -12.28 -1.13
N PHE A 121 -12.02 -12.04 -1.83
CA PHE A 121 -11.99 -11.04 -2.91
C PHE A 121 -13.10 -11.27 -3.93
N LYS A 122 -13.22 -12.51 -4.42
CA LYS A 122 -14.23 -12.87 -5.42
C LYS A 122 -15.66 -12.64 -4.90
N LYS A 123 -15.94 -12.97 -3.64
CA LYS A 123 -17.26 -12.73 -3.02
C LYS A 123 -17.58 -11.23 -2.98
N ILE A 124 -16.64 -10.41 -2.52
CA ILE A 124 -16.83 -8.96 -2.38
C ILE A 124 -17.02 -8.29 -3.75
N ILE A 125 -16.16 -8.62 -4.72
CA ILE A 125 -16.21 -8.00 -6.04
C ILE A 125 -17.45 -8.41 -6.86
N ASP A 126 -18.04 -9.57 -6.56
CA ASP A 126 -19.28 -10.04 -7.19
C ASP A 126 -20.54 -9.47 -6.53
N ALA A 127 -20.43 -8.97 -5.30
CA ALA A 127 -21.59 -8.53 -4.52
C ALA A 127 -22.17 -7.18 -4.96
N TYR A 128 -21.42 -6.39 -5.73
CA TYR A 128 -21.84 -5.04 -6.13
C TYR A 128 -21.16 -4.61 -7.44
N PRO A 129 -21.81 -3.79 -8.30
CA PRO A 129 -21.17 -3.18 -9.47
C PRO A 129 -20.21 -2.04 -9.06
N TRP A 130 -19.10 -2.40 -8.41
CA TRP A 130 -18.07 -1.45 -7.97
C TRP A 130 -17.53 -0.63 -9.14
N THR A 131 -17.23 0.66 -8.90
CA THR A 131 -16.53 1.46 -9.93
C THR A 131 -15.06 1.08 -10.01
N PHE A 132 -14.45 0.78 -8.85
CA PHE A 132 -13.02 0.45 -8.76
C PHE A 132 -12.73 -0.41 -7.53
N CYS A 133 -11.58 -1.09 -7.53
CA CYS A 133 -11.02 -1.75 -6.36
C CYS A 133 -9.54 -1.41 -6.22
N GLN A 134 -9.04 -1.39 -4.99
CA GLN A 134 -7.64 -1.18 -4.67
C GLN A 134 -7.03 -2.46 -4.08
N ILE A 135 -5.97 -2.98 -4.71
CA ILE A 135 -5.31 -4.23 -4.32
C ILE A 135 -3.81 -4.02 -4.15
N GLN A 136 -3.18 -4.80 -3.25
CA GLN A 136 -1.73 -4.92 -3.21
C GLN A 136 -1.26 -5.75 -4.40
N TYR A 137 -0.32 -5.21 -5.18
CA TYR A 137 0.24 -5.93 -6.31
C TYR A 137 1.59 -5.34 -6.73
N ASN A 138 2.58 -6.21 -6.88
CA ASN A 138 3.90 -5.93 -7.42
C ASN A 138 4.53 -7.25 -7.87
N TYR A 139 5.70 -7.22 -8.52
CA TYR A 139 6.30 -8.43 -9.08
C TYR A 139 6.75 -9.45 -8.02
N LEU A 140 6.79 -9.12 -6.71
CA LEU A 140 7.03 -10.11 -5.64
C LEU A 140 5.74 -10.68 -5.04
N ASP A 141 4.62 -9.99 -5.20
CA ASP A 141 3.34 -10.30 -4.55
C ASP A 141 2.28 -10.72 -5.59
N ILE A 142 2.71 -11.44 -6.63
CA ILE A 142 1.86 -11.82 -7.77
C ILE A 142 0.69 -12.70 -7.33
N ASP A 143 0.93 -13.63 -6.40
CA ASP A 143 -0.05 -14.58 -5.89
C ASP A 143 -0.52 -14.26 -4.46
N HIS A 144 -0.23 -13.06 -3.95
CA HIS A 144 -0.61 -12.65 -2.61
C HIS A 144 -2.00 -11.97 -2.60
N GLN A 145 -2.85 -12.36 -1.65
CA GLN A 145 -4.22 -11.83 -1.49
C GLN A 145 -5.03 -11.93 -2.79
N ALA A 146 -5.48 -10.78 -3.32
CA ALA A 146 -6.14 -10.70 -4.61
C ALA A 146 -5.16 -11.02 -5.75
N GLY A 147 -3.94 -10.47 -5.69
CA GLY A 147 -2.86 -10.73 -6.65
C GLY A 147 -3.25 -10.52 -8.12
N GLN A 148 -2.60 -11.29 -8.99
CA GLN A 148 -2.83 -11.28 -10.43
C GLN A 148 -4.25 -11.75 -10.77
N PHE A 149 -4.76 -12.74 -10.03
CA PHE A 149 -6.14 -13.18 -10.22
C PHE A 149 -7.12 -12.03 -10.02
N GLY A 150 -6.99 -11.29 -8.92
CA GLY A 150 -7.89 -10.19 -8.59
C GLY A 150 -7.79 -9.04 -9.59
N LEU A 151 -6.58 -8.71 -10.02
CA LEU A 151 -6.34 -7.74 -11.11
C LEU A 151 -7.11 -8.12 -12.38
N GLN A 152 -6.91 -9.35 -12.86
CA GLN A 152 -7.54 -9.82 -14.11
C GLN A 152 -9.05 -9.98 -13.95
N TYR A 153 -9.51 -10.48 -12.80
CA TYR A 153 -10.92 -10.72 -12.54
C TYR A 153 -11.71 -9.41 -12.44
N ALA A 154 -11.17 -8.40 -11.75
CA ALA A 154 -11.77 -7.08 -11.70
C ALA A 154 -11.83 -6.42 -13.08
N ALA A 155 -10.73 -6.46 -13.84
CA ALA A 155 -10.67 -5.88 -15.18
C ALA A 155 -11.67 -6.55 -16.15
N GLN A 156 -11.84 -7.88 -16.09
CA GLN A 156 -12.84 -8.62 -16.88
C GLN A 156 -14.27 -8.18 -16.58
N LYS A 157 -14.55 -7.68 -15.36
CA LYS A 157 -15.85 -7.12 -14.96
C LYS A 157 -16.01 -5.64 -15.31
N GLY A 158 -15.01 -5.01 -15.93
CA GLY A 158 -15.00 -3.58 -16.23
C GLY A 158 -14.75 -2.70 -15.01
N ILE A 159 -14.20 -3.27 -13.92
CA ILE A 159 -13.88 -2.54 -12.69
C ILE A 159 -12.44 -2.03 -12.78
N ALA A 160 -12.23 -0.73 -12.52
CA ALA A 160 -10.89 -0.15 -12.54
C ALA A 160 -10.05 -0.67 -11.36
N VAL A 161 -8.80 -1.04 -11.61
CA VAL A 161 -7.90 -1.57 -10.57
C VAL A 161 -6.83 -0.54 -10.20
N VAL A 162 -6.83 -0.14 -8.93
CA VAL A 162 -5.84 0.75 -8.32
C VAL A 162 -4.83 -0.11 -7.57
N ILE A 163 -3.54 0.08 -7.86
CA ILE A 163 -2.47 -0.69 -7.23
C ILE A 163 -1.91 0.07 -6.02
N MET A 164 -1.89 -0.58 -4.87
CA MET A 164 -1.14 -0.16 -3.68
C MET A 164 0.08 -1.06 -3.47
N GLU A 165 1.00 -0.60 -2.60
CA GLU A 165 2.28 -1.25 -2.33
C GLU A 165 3.12 -1.57 -3.59
N PRO A 166 3.20 -0.69 -4.59
CA PRO A 166 3.91 -0.99 -5.84
C PRO A 166 5.42 -1.15 -5.66
N LEU A 167 5.97 -0.60 -4.58
CA LEU A 167 7.39 -0.67 -4.23
C LEU A 167 7.65 -1.44 -2.93
N ARG A 168 6.61 -2.06 -2.35
CA ARG A 168 6.67 -2.91 -1.14
C ARG A 168 7.43 -2.25 0.01
N GLY A 169 6.91 -1.12 0.53
CA GLY A 169 7.60 -0.34 1.57
C GLY A 169 8.97 0.24 1.19
N GLY A 170 9.32 0.28 -0.10
CA GLY A 170 10.63 0.74 -0.60
C GLY A 170 11.66 -0.37 -0.80
N ARG A 171 11.30 -1.64 -0.54
CA ARG A 171 12.18 -2.80 -0.77
C ARG A 171 12.53 -2.96 -2.25
N LEU A 172 11.57 -2.71 -3.15
CA LEU A 172 11.81 -2.77 -4.60
C LEU A 172 12.59 -1.56 -5.14
N ALA A 173 12.59 -0.45 -4.38
CA ALA A 173 13.36 0.74 -4.73
C ALA A 173 14.85 0.61 -4.35
N ASN A 174 15.16 -0.25 -3.36
CA ASN A 174 16.51 -0.46 -2.85
C ASN A 174 16.81 -1.97 -2.80
N PRO A 175 16.94 -2.62 -3.96
CA PRO A 175 17.14 -4.06 -4.02
C PRO A 175 18.49 -4.48 -3.42
N PRO A 176 18.60 -5.73 -2.94
CA PRO A 176 19.87 -6.36 -2.59
C PRO A 176 20.87 -6.36 -3.74
N GLU A 177 22.17 -6.44 -3.45
CA GLU A 177 23.24 -6.41 -4.46
C GLU A 177 23.08 -7.53 -5.51
N GLU A 178 22.68 -8.72 -5.09
CA GLU A 178 22.44 -9.86 -6.00
C GLU A 178 21.31 -9.56 -7.01
N VAL A 179 20.24 -8.92 -6.55
CA VAL A 179 19.13 -8.49 -7.41
C VAL A 179 19.59 -7.34 -8.32
N GLN A 180 20.37 -6.39 -7.80
CA GLN A 180 20.91 -5.28 -8.58
C GLN A 180 21.79 -5.79 -9.74
N LYS A 181 22.64 -6.79 -9.50
CA LYS A 181 23.46 -7.43 -10.55
C LYS A 181 22.61 -7.95 -11.70
N ILE A 182 21.44 -8.53 -11.42
CA ILE A 182 20.51 -9.01 -12.45
C ILE A 182 19.95 -7.84 -13.27
N PHE A 183 19.56 -6.75 -12.63
CA PHE A 183 19.13 -5.54 -13.35
C PHE A 183 20.26 -4.92 -14.17
N ASP A 184 21.49 -5.00 -13.70
CA ASP A 184 22.67 -4.48 -14.40
C ASP A 184 23.01 -5.27 -15.67
N GLU A 185 22.48 -6.49 -15.84
CA GLU A 185 22.60 -7.24 -17.10
C GLU A 185 21.68 -6.71 -18.20
N ALA A 186 20.68 -5.89 -17.87
CA ALA A 186 19.71 -5.39 -18.85
C ALA A 186 20.40 -4.50 -19.90
N PRO A 187 20.06 -4.67 -21.20
CA PRO A 187 20.59 -3.81 -22.25
C PRO A 187 20.11 -2.37 -22.08
N VAL A 188 18.86 -2.18 -21.66
CA VAL A 188 18.28 -0.87 -21.34
C VAL A 188 18.35 -0.66 -19.84
N LYS A 189 19.14 0.34 -19.43
CA LYS A 189 19.36 0.66 -18.01
C LYS A 189 18.16 1.38 -17.42
N ARG A 190 17.75 0.95 -16.23
CA ARG A 190 16.64 1.52 -15.44
C ARG A 190 16.98 1.48 -13.97
N SER A 191 16.46 2.44 -13.21
CA SER A 191 16.49 2.36 -11.76
C SER A 191 15.60 1.20 -11.27
N PRO A 192 15.85 0.65 -10.07
CA PRO A 192 14.95 -0.36 -9.48
C PRO A 192 13.50 0.11 -9.36
N VAL A 193 13.30 1.41 -9.06
CA VAL A 193 11.98 2.05 -9.05
C VAL A 193 11.33 1.97 -10.42
N ALA A 194 12.06 2.28 -11.50
CA ALA A 194 11.55 2.18 -12.85
C ALA A 194 11.18 0.75 -13.24
N TRP A 195 11.98 -0.26 -12.85
CA TRP A 195 11.63 -1.67 -13.08
C TRP A 195 10.29 -2.04 -12.45
N ALA A 196 10.08 -1.68 -11.18
CA ALA A 196 8.86 -1.99 -10.46
C ALA A 196 7.63 -1.27 -11.03
N LEU A 197 7.73 0.04 -11.27
CA LEU A 197 6.58 0.83 -11.75
C LEU A 197 6.24 0.53 -13.21
N LEU A 198 7.23 0.38 -14.09
CA LEU A 198 6.97 0.03 -15.49
C LEU A 198 6.40 -1.38 -15.63
N TRP A 199 6.78 -2.33 -14.76
CA TRP A 199 6.15 -3.66 -14.76
C TRP A 199 4.64 -3.59 -14.48
N LEU A 200 4.21 -2.69 -13.59
CA LEU A 200 2.79 -2.45 -13.34
C LEU A 200 2.12 -1.78 -14.54
N TRP A 201 2.69 -0.67 -15.04
CA TRP A 201 2.12 0.06 -16.18
C TRP A 201 2.18 -0.70 -17.52
N ASN A 202 2.98 -1.77 -17.60
CA ASN A 202 3.01 -2.68 -18.74
C ASN A 202 1.69 -3.48 -18.89
N GLN A 203 0.90 -3.62 -17.84
CA GLN A 203 -0.32 -4.41 -17.78
C GLN A 203 -1.55 -3.53 -18.05
N LYS A 204 -2.38 -3.90 -19.03
CA LYS A 204 -3.56 -3.12 -19.43
C LYS A 204 -4.66 -3.07 -18.36
N GLU A 205 -4.64 -4.03 -17.44
CA GLU A 205 -5.59 -4.17 -16.35
C GLU A 205 -5.34 -3.14 -15.23
N VAL A 206 -4.13 -2.57 -15.15
CA VAL A 206 -3.75 -1.58 -14.14
C VAL A 206 -4.23 -0.20 -14.56
N ALA A 207 -5.15 0.39 -13.78
CA ALA A 207 -5.69 1.72 -14.06
C ALA A 207 -4.89 2.85 -13.38
N VAL A 208 -4.48 2.66 -12.13
CA VAL A 208 -3.73 3.64 -11.34
C VAL A 208 -2.68 2.91 -10.49
N VAL A 209 -1.50 3.49 -10.32
CA VAL A 209 -0.46 3.00 -9.42
C VAL A 209 -0.20 4.04 -8.33
N LEU A 210 -0.39 3.67 -7.07
CA LEU A 210 -0.19 4.53 -5.90
C LEU A 210 1.25 4.43 -5.40
N SER A 211 2.12 5.33 -5.86
CA SER A 211 3.51 5.39 -5.41
C SER A 211 3.67 6.39 -4.25
N GLY A 212 3.94 5.88 -3.04
CA GLY A 212 4.26 6.70 -1.87
C GLY A 212 5.65 7.34 -2.00
N MET A 213 5.75 8.65 -1.75
CA MET A 213 7.00 9.41 -1.93
C MET A 213 7.26 10.31 -0.72
N SER A 214 8.46 10.20 -0.15
CA SER A 214 8.88 10.89 1.07
C SER A 214 9.73 12.14 0.83
N ASN A 215 10.21 12.35 -0.40
CA ASN A 215 10.95 13.56 -0.77
C ASN A 215 10.67 14.01 -2.21
N LEU A 216 11.05 15.24 -2.54
CA LEU A 216 10.79 15.84 -3.86
C LEU A 216 11.54 15.13 -5.00
N GLN A 217 12.70 14.54 -4.74
CA GLN A 217 13.46 13.83 -5.77
C GLN A 217 12.71 12.58 -6.25
N GLN A 218 12.12 11.82 -5.32
CA GLN A 218 11.24 10.68 -5.64
C GLN A 218 10.01 11.13 -6.46
N VAL A 219 9.45 12.31 -6.17
CA VAL A 219 8.34 12.87 -6.96
C VAL A 219 8.76 13.13 -8.40
N LYS A 220 9.93 13.73 -8.59
CA LYS A 220 10.47 14.01 -9.94
C LYS A 220 10.75 12.72 -10.70
N GLU A 221 11.45 11.78 -10.07
CA GLU A 221 11.78 10.48 -10.67
C GLU A 221 10.51 9.72 -11.07
N ASN A 222 9.53 9.59 -10.19
CA ASN A 222 8.30 8.84 -10.49
C ASN A 222 7.48 9.48 -11.61
N ILE A 223 7.45 10.82 -11.71
CA ILE A 223 6.79 11.52 -12.82
C ILE A 223 7.52 11.28 -14.14
N GLU A 224 8.85 11.32 -14.13
CA GLU A 224 9.66 11.00 -15.31
C GLU A 224 9.42 9.56 -15.80
N ILE A 225 9.43 8.59 -14.88
CA ILE A 225 9.12 7.19 -15.21
C ILE A 225 7.68 7.06 -15.74
N ALA A 226 6.70 7.67 -15.07
CA ALA A 226 5.30 7.63 -15.51
C ALA A 226 5.12 8.22 -16.92
N SER A 227 5.84 9.31 -17.23
CA SER A 227 5.75 9.98 -18.54
C SER A 227 6.26 9.15 -19.72
N SER A 228 7.04 8.11 -19.43
CA SER A 228 7.57 7.16 -20.43
C SER A 228 6.94 5.76 -20.32
N SER A 229 5.89 5.62 -19.51
CA SER A 229 5.20 4.34 -19.29
C SER A 229 4.18 4.01 -20.39
N GLY A 230 3.81 2.73 -20.50
CA GLY A 230 2.78 2.28 -21.42
C GLY A 230 2.55 0.76 -21.37
N VAL A 231 1.36 0.34 -21.80
CA VAL A 231 1.00 -1.08 -21.92
C VAL A 231 1.88 -1.75 -22.97
N GLY A 232 2.45 -2.90 -22.62
CA GLY A 232 3.34 -3.66 -23.52
C GLY A 232 4.68 -2.97 -23.82
N LEU A 233 5.08 -1.97 -23.03
CA LEU A 233 6.35 -1.27 -23.16
C LEU A 233 7.56 -2.20 -22.95
N LEU A 234 7.48 -3.11 -21.97
CA LEU A 234 8.61 -3.97 -21.60
C LEU A 234 8.73 -5.14 -22.58
N SER A 235 9.94 -5.36 -23.08
CA SER A 235 10.22 -6.49 -23.98
C SER A 235 10.14 -7.85 -23.24
N PRO A 236 9.97 -8.97 -23.97
CA PRO A 236 10.04 -10.30 -23.36
C PRO A 236 11.36 -10.56 -22.60
N GLU A 237 12.47 -10.00 -23.06
CA GLU A 237 13.77 -10.07 -22.40
C GLU A 237 13.79 -9.28 -21.09
N GLU A 238 13.22 -8.07 -21.09
CA GLU A 238 13.09 -7.24 -19.88
C GLU A 238 12.17 -7.91 -18.84
N LEU A 239 11.08 -8.53 -19.28
CA LEU A 239 10.20 -9.30 -18.40
C LEU A 239 10.92 -10.50 -17.78
N LYS A 240 11.79 -11.19 -18.54
CA LYS A 240 12.64 -12.27 -17.99
C LYS A 240 13.65 -11.76 -16.97
N ILE A 241 14.17 -10.54 -17.13
CA ILE A 241 15.07 -9.93 -16.13
C ILE A 241 14.32 -9.67 -14.83
N ILE A 242 13.10 -9.13 -14.91
CA ILE A 242 12.26 -8.91 -13.72
C ILE A 242 11.93 -10.24 -13.03
N GLU A 243 11.63 -11.29 -13.80
CA GLU A 243 11.37 -12.62 -13.25
C GLU A 243 12.60 -13.19 -12.52
N ARG A 244 13.79 -13.07 -13.12
CA ARG A 244 15.04 -13.47 -12.45
C ARG A 244 15.30 -12.66 -11.17
N ALA A 245 15.01 -11.36 -11.20
CA ALA A 245 15.12 -10.50 -10.03
C ALA A 245 14.15 -10.92 -8.92
N ARG A 246 12.90 -11.28 -9.28
CA ARG A 246 11.90 -11.86 -8.36
C ARG A 246 12.42 -13.15 -7.71
N GLU A 247 12.89 -14.10 -8.51
CA GLU A 247 13.46 -15.35 -7.99
C GLU A 247 14.64 -15.11 -7.04
N ALA A 248 15.50 -14.13 -7.34
CA ALA A 248 16.62 -13.77 -6.48
C ALA A 248 16.14 -13.16 -5.15
N PHE A 249 15.12 -12.29 -5.18
CA PHE A 249 14.50 -11.79 -3.94
C PHE A 249 13.95 -12.91 -3.05
N GLU A 250 13.33 -13.92 -3.64
CA GLU A 250 12.70 -15.04 -2.92
C GLU A 250 13.72 -15.99 -2.28
N ARG A 251 14.94 -16.07 -2.82
CA ARG A 251 16.03 -16.87 -2.24
C ARG A 251 16.68 -16.22 -1.02
N LEU A 252 16.56 -14.91 -0.86
CA LEU A 252 17.21 -14.18 0.23
C LEU A 252 16.43 -14.29 1.53
N PRO A 253 17.08 -14.60 2.67
CA PRO A 253 16.43 -14.61 3.97
C PRO A 253 15.81 -13.25 4.27
N SER A 254 14.51 -13.21 4.43
CA SER A 254 13.78 -11.96 4.61
C SER A 254 12.53 -12.12 5.46
N ILE A 255 12.16 -11.04 6.12
CA ILE A 255 10.87 -10.83 6.73
C ILE A 255 10.05 -10.01 5.74
N ASN A 256 8.92 -10.57 5.30
CA ASN A 256 8.06 -10.00 4.27
C ASN A 256 7.15 -8.88 4.80
N CYS A 257 7.75 -7.92 5.52
CA CYS A 257 7.06 -6.75 6.03
C CYS A 257 7.10 -5.60 5.01
N ASN A 258 5.95 -4.96 4.77
CA ASN A 258 5.83 -3.79 3.90
C ASN A 258 6.08 -2.45 4.62
N ALA A 259 6.43 -2.48 5.91
CA ALA A 259 6.66 -1.28 6.72
C ALA A 259 5.48 -0.27 6.72
N CYS A 260 4.24 -0.76 6.61
CA CYS A 260 3.02 0.08 6.65
C CYS A 260 2.77 0.73 8.02
N LYS A 261 3.38 0.18 9.09
CA LYS A 261 3.28 0.64 10.49
C LYS A 261 1.88 0.58 11.10
N TYR A 262 0.97 -0.22 10.53
CA TYR A 262 -0.37 -0.42 11.11
C TYR A 262 -0.33 -1.08 12.49
N CYS A 263 0.67 -1.92 12.73
CA CYS A 263 0.94 -2.53 14.04
C CYS A 263 1.62 -1.59 15.05
N LEU A 264 1.77 -0.29 14.75
CA LEU A 264 2.41 0.68 15.63
C LEU A 264 1.43 1.76 16.12
N PRO A 265 1.60 2.24 17.37
CA PRO A 265 2.59 1.81 18.36
C PRO A 265 2.27 0.42 18.94
N CYS A 266 3.30 -0.38 19.22
CA CYS A 266 3.15 -1.61 19.99
C CYS A 266 2.79 -1.25 21.45
N PRO A 267 1.79 -1.90 22.09
CA PRO A 267 1.44 -1.63 23.48
C PRO A 267 2.59 -1.89 24.47
N ASN A 268 3.56 -2.72 24.07
CA ASN A 268 4.75 -3.07 24.87
C ASN A 268 6.01 -2.26 24.47
N GLY A 269 5.87 -1.23 23.62
CA GLY A 269 6.98 -0.35 23.24
C GLY A 269 7.84 -0.83 22.06
N VAL A 270 7.75 -2.10 21.65
CA VAL A 270 8.57 -2.66 20.56
C VAL A 270 8.36 -1.91 19.24
N ASN A 271 9.45 -1.50 18.60
CA ASN A 271 9.43 -0.89 17.28
C ASN A 271 9.48 -1.97 16.19
N ILE A 272 8.38 -2.69 16.01
CA ILE A 272 8.27 -3.89 15.15
C ILE A 272 8.83 -3.63 13.75
N SER A 273 8.38 -2.54 13.13
CA SER A 273 8.78 -2.16 11.76
C SER A 273 10.29 -1.96 11.65
N ARG A 274 10.92 -1.29 12.63
CA ARG A 274 12.37 -1.05 12.63
C ARG A 274 13.19 -2.32 12.86
N ASN A 275 12.71 -3.21 13.73
CA ASN A 275 13.38 -4.49 13.97
C ASN A 275 13.40 -5.37 12.72
N PHE A 276 12.28 -5.45 11.99
CA PHE A 276 12.21 -6.19 10.73
C PHE A 276 13.04 -5.56 9.61
N GLU A 277 13.08 -4.23 9.52
CA GLU A 277 13.96 -3.50 8.60
C GLU A 277 15.43 -3.85 8.85
N LEU A 278 15.88 -3.81 10.11
CA LEU A 278 17.27 -4.11 10.48
C LEU A 278 17.63 -5.57 10.20
N TYR A 279 16.72 -6.51 10.51
CA TYR A 279 16.91 -7.92 10.14
C TYR A 279 17.08 -8.07 8.62
N ASN A 280 16.21 -7.46 7.83
CA ASN A 280 16.33 -7.50 6.38
C ASN A 280 17.62 -6.86 5.87
N ASP A 281 18.05 -5.73 6.44
CA ASP A 281 19.34 -5.11 6.10
C ASP A 281 20.52 -6.05 6.39
N ALA A 282 20.52 -6.73 7.54
CA ALA A 282 21.57 -7.65 7.93
C ALA A 282 21.77 -8.79 6.92
N PHE A 283 20.67 -9.43 6.51
CA PHE A 283 20.71 -10.66 5.71
C PHE A 283 20.56 -10.44 4.20
N GLN A 284 19.97 -9.32 3.76
CA GLN A 284 19.82 -9.02 2.33
C GLN A 284 20.93 -8.11 1.79
N LYS A 285 21.48 -7.21 2.61
CA LYS A 285 22.57 -6.30 2.17
C LYS A 285 23.96 -6.77 2.58
N ILE A 286 24.06 -7.98 3.15
CA ILE A 286 25.31 -8.55 3.70
C ILE A 286 25.99 -7.54 4.65
N ALA A 287 25.19 -6.88 5.48
CA ALA A 287 25.61 -5.77 6.34
C ALA A 287 25.33 -6.07 7.82
N PHE A 288 25.54 -7.33 8.23
CA PHE A 288 25.16 -7.84 9.55
C PHE A 288 25.70 -6.99 10.71
N GLU A 289 27.00 -6.67 10.72
CA GLU A 289 27.61 -5.89 11.81
C GLU A 289 27.07 -4.45 11.91
N ASP A 290 26.75 -3.83 10.78
CA ASP A 290 26.17 -2.47 10.76
C ASP A 290 24.70 -2.49 11.23
N ALA A 291 23.91 -3.44 10.73
CA ALA A 291 22.53 -3.65 11.15
C ALA A 291 22.44 -4.00 12.64
N ARG A 292 23.30 -4.90 13.13
CA ARG A 292 23.39 -5.28 14.55
C ARG A 292 23.75 -4.09 15.42
N ARG A 293 24.71 -3.26 15.00
CA ARG A 293 25.05 -2.03 15.73
C ARG A 293 23.88 -1.07 15.83
N LYS A 294 23.14 -0.88 14.72
CA LYS A 294 21.92 -0.05 14.70
C LYS A 294 20.81 -0.63 15.57
N TYR A 295 20.67 -1.95 15.62
CA TYR A 295 19.73 -2.64 16.49
C TYR A 295 20.06 -2.42 17.97
N LEU A 296 21.32 -2.62 18.37
CA LEU A 296 21.78 -2.40 19.73
C LEU A 296 21.73 -0.93 20.16
N ALA A 297 21.69 0.01 19.20
CA ALA A 297 21.50 1.44 19.45
C ALA A 297 20.03 1.84 19.64
N LEU A 298 19.05 0.97 19.36
CA LEU A 298 17.65 1.22 19.69
C LEU A 298 17.47 1.30 21.22
N PRO A 299 16.51 2.10 21.72
CA PRO A 299 16.03 2.00 23.10
C PRO A 299 15.70 0.55 23.43
N GLU A 300 16.00 0.11 24.66
CA GLU A 300 15.86 -1.30 25.06
C GLU A 300 14.40 -1.78 24.91
N GLU A 301 13.44 -0.94 25.27
CA GLU A 301 12.01 -1.15 25.11
C GLU A 301 11.56 -1.28 23.65
N GLU A 302 12.32 -0.72 22.70
CA GLU A 302 12.01 -0.78 21.26
C GLU A 302 12.57 -2.03 20.58
N ARG A 303 13.49 -2.76 21.21
CA ARG A 303 14.17 -3.93 20.64
C ARG A 303 13.26 -5.15 20.53
N ALA A 304 13.61 -6.07 19.64
CA ALA A 304 12.84 -7.28 19.41
C ALA A 304 12.75 -8.19 20.65
N SER A 305 13.80 -8.21 21.48
CA SER A 305 13.85 -8.95 22.76
C SER A 305 12.84 -8.46 23.82
N SER A 306 12.33 -7.24 23.67
CA SER A 306 11.29 -6.68 24.54
C SER A 306 9.86 -7.15 24.18
N CYS A 307 9.72 -7.99 23.16
CA CYS A 307 8.41 -8.54 22.78
C CYS A 307 7.89 -9.53 23.84
N LEU A 308 6.69 -9.27 24.36
CA LEU A 308 6.00 -10.15 25.32
C LEU A 308 5.12 -11.24 24.67
N GLY A 309 5.05 -11.29 23.33
CA GLY A 309 4.27 -12.28 22.61
C GLY A 309 2.75 -12.17 22.75
N CYS A 310 2.20 -10.96 22.93
CA CYS A 310 0.75 -10.77 23.12
C CYS A 310 -0.11 -11.04 21.87
N GLY A 311 0.45 -10.94 20.67
CA GLY A 311 -0.26 -11.19 19.41
C GLY A 311 -1.05 -10.01 18.83
N ASP A 312 -1.27 -8.91 19.57
CA ASP A 312 -2.12 -7.76 19.14
C ASP A 312 -1.75 -7.16 17.77
N CYS A 313 -0.49 -7.29 17.37
CA CYS A 313 0.04 -6.77 16.12
C CYS A 313 -0.33 -7.63 14.89
N GLU A 314 -0.63 -8.91 15.07
CA GLU A 314 -0.95 -9.84 13.99
C GLU A 314 -2.31 -9.50 13.37
N ASP A 315 -3.31 -9.19 14.21
CA ASP A 315 -4.64 -8.72 13.78
C ASP A 315 -4.60 -7.43 12.95
N LEU A 316 -3.53 -6.64 13.10
CA LEU A 316 -3.30 -5.39 12.39
C LEU A 316 -2.40 -5.57 11.16
N CYS A 317 -1.80 -6.75 10.98
CA CYS A 317 -0.83 -6.99 9.93
C CYS A 317 -1.53 -7.38 8.62
N PRO A 318 -1.52 -6.53 7.58
CA PRO A 318 -2.13 -6.89 6.30
C PRO A 318 -1.35 -7.97 5.56
N GLN A 319 -0.20 -8.41 6.06
CA GLN A 319 0.62 -9.49 5.49
C GLN A 319 0.49 -10.80 6.27
N GLU A 320 -0.36 -10.83 7.32
CA GLU A 320 -0.61 -12.02 8.15
C GLU A 320 0.69 -12.63 8.69
N LEU A 321 1.65 -11.77 9.06
CA LEU A 321 2.94 -12.22 9.56
C LEU A 321 2.81 -12.74 11.00
N PRO A 322 3.50 -13.84 11.37
CA PRO A 322 3.61 -14.29 12.76
C PRO A 322 4.61 -13.39 13.50
N ILE A 323 4.18 -12.16 13.84
CA ILE A 323 5.08 -11.08 14.26
C ILE A 323 5.90 -11.44 15.51
N PRO A 324 5.33 -12.00 16.60
CA PRO A 324 6.10 -12.39 17.78
C PRO A 324 7.21 -13.40 17.48
N GLU A 325 6.92 -14.44 16.69
CA GLU A 325 7.92 -15.45 16.30
C GLU A 325 9.04 -14.83 15.47
N LEU A 326 8.69 -13.90 14.57
CA LEU A 326 9.66 -13.17 13.76
C LEU A 326 10.51 -12.21 14.61
N LEU A 327 9.95 -11.60 15.65
CA LEU A 327 10.70 -10.78 16.60
C LEU A 327 11.65 -11.64 17.45
N GLU A 328 11.22 -12.82 17.89
CA GLU A 328 12.11 -13.77 18.55
C GLU A 328 13.29 -14.15 17.64
N LYS A 329 13.00 -14.41 16.36
CA LYS A 329 14.03 -14.65 15.33
C LYS A 329 14.99 -13.45 15.18
N VAL A 330 14.49 -12.22 15.24
CA VAL A 330 15.32 -11.01 15.18
C VAL A 330 16.20 -10.89 16.42
N ALA A 331 15.64 -11.12 17.61
CA ALA A 331 16.37 -11.07 18.88
C ALA A 331 17.51 -12.09 18.88
N ARG A 332 17.22 -13.35 18.54
CA ARG A 332 18.26 -14.40 18.39
C ARG A 332 19.33 -14.02 17.37
N ALA A 333 18.96 -13.38 16.27
CA ALA A 333 19.94 -12.99 15.26
C ALA A 333 20.87 -11.85 15.68
N PHE A 334 20.47 -10.97 16.61
CA PHE A 334 21.26 -9.79 16.96
C PHE A 334 21.80 -9.79 18.40
N GLU A 335 21.24 -10.59 19.30
CA GLU A 335 21.61 -10.60 20.73
C GLU A 335 22.33 -11.88 21.16
N GLU A 336 22.17 -12.98 20.43
CA GLU A 336 22.91 -14.23 20.60
C GLU A 336 24.05 -14.31 19.57
#